data_AF-A0A365H0L0-F1
#
_entry.id   AF-A0A365H0L0-F1
#
_cell.length_a   1.000
_cell.length_b   1.000
_cell.length_c   1.000
_cell.angle_alpha   90.00
_cell.angle_beta   90.00
_cell.angle_gamma   90.00
#
_symmetry.space_group_name_H-M   'P 1'
#
loop_
_entity.id
_entity.type
_entity.pdbx_description
1 polymer ?
#
loop_
_entity_poly.entity_id
_entity_poly.type
_entity_poly.pdbx_seq_one_letter_code
_entity_poly.pdbx_strand_id
1 'polypeptide(L)'
;MLCRELGLHCDDWDTSRGLSCNDHNVVTVYEYYSDLYMRHPELQWAGMAALAGGHVYGGMQDMHVLRKASRDVREQILRRHFPQMPAVLLDALVGATEAEFEFFEDKFVSMHKQIFRDLGWQHMAYDRGGIQEMRRLAAAGQLPRAELDAWEDIASGDPERIANGNEALLYREQKIILQDDYDEMKGHHGLVGLAMTYMMGQTTESPIPGGKPFREVVNEVGTINLPDEICLTPWGPCQSLGDITVRAPFATGNIATFDSRWKWITEDMLPRYQYLLEHEPDRIREEIGRPPHELADESRLIPIGYDPEDGVC
;
A
#
# COMPACT_ATOMS: atom_id res chain seq x y z
N MET A 1 15.12 -18.39 -6.64
CA MET A 1 14.30 -19.60 -6.90
C MET A 1 12.86 -19.20 -7.12
N LEU A 2 12.20 -18.59 -6.13
CA LEU A 2 10.82 -18.09 -6.21
C LEU A 2 10.52 -17.25 -7.47
N CYS A 3 11.32 -16.23 -7.76
CA CYS A 3 11.10 -15.39 -8.95
C CYS A 3 11.01 -16.19 -10.26
N ARG A 4 11.87 -17.19 -10.44
CA ARG A 4 11.87 -18.02 -11.65
C ARG A 4 10.62 -18.88 -11.74
N GLU A 5 10.13 -19.37 -10.61
CA GLU A 5 8.95 -20.23 -10.55
C GLU A 5 7.67 -19.45 -10.82
N LEU A 6 7.62 -18.20 -10.36
CA LEU A 6 6.53 -17.27 -10.64
C LEU A 6 6.66 -16.59 -12.01
N GLY A 7 7.75 -16.83 -12.76
CA GLY A 7 7.99 -16.12 -14.02
C GLY A 7 8.21 -14.61 -13.84
N LEU A 8 8.68 -14.17 -12.66
CA LEU A 8 9.01 -12.79 -12.35
C LEU A 8 10.39 -12.40 -12.90
N HIS A 9 10.49 -11.16 -13.38
CA HIS A 9 11.74 -10.59 -13.89
C HIS A 9 12.57 -9.94 -12.77
N CYS A 10 12.96 -10.71 -11.75
CA CYS A 10 13.58 -10.14 -10.54
C CYS A 10 14.96 -9.50 -10.74
N ASP A 11 15.77 -9.98 -11.68
CA ASP A 11 17.10 -9.42 -11.97
C ASP A 11 16.98 -8.05 -12.67
N ASP A 12 15.88 -7.84 -13.40
CA ASP A 12 15.57 -6.61 -14.14
C ASP A 12 14.42 -5.81 -13.50
N TRP A 13 14.07 -6.11 -12.24
CA TRP A 13 12.97 -5.46 -11.52
C TRP A 13 13.40 -4.05 -11.10
N ASP A 14 13.51 -3.14 -12.05
CA ASP A 14 13.78 -1.74 -11.85
C ASP A 14 12.48 -0.97 -11.64
N THR A 15 12.23 -0.57 -10.39
CA THR A 15 10.99 0.10 -9.97
C THR A 15 10.92 1.52 -10.51
N SER A 16 12.08 2.15 -10.77
CA SER A 16 12.16 3.53 -11.26
C SER A 16 11.60 3.71 -12.66
N ARG A 17 11.43 2.61 -13.40
CA ARG A 17 10.79 2.60 -14.71
C ARG A 17 9.25 2.70 -14.65
N GLY A 18 8.66 2.73 -13.44
CA GLY A 18 7.22 2.90 -13.25
C GLY A 18 6.41 1.62 -13.43
N LEU A 19 5.08 1.76 -13.36
CA LEU A 19 4.14 0.65 -13.30
C LEU A 19 4.14 -0.17 -14.60
N SER A 20 4.07 0.44 -15.78
CA SER A 20 3.95 -0.30 -17.05
C SER A 20 5.07 -1.31 -17.28
N CYS A 21 6.29 -1.05 -16.82
CA CYS A 21 7.42 -1.99 -16.94
C CYS A 21 7.43 -3.07 -15.85
N ASN A 22 6.66 -2.85 -14.79
CA ASN A 22 6.58 -3.71 -13.61
C ASN A 22 5.20 -4.36 -13.47
N ASP A 23 4.26 -4.11 -14.39
CA ASP A 23 2.86 -4.51 -14.31
C ASP A 23 2.72 -6.03 -14.12
N HIS A 24 3.41 -6.80 -14.97
CA HIS A 24 3.49 -8.25 -14.84
C HIS A 24 3.99 -8.69 -13.46
N ASN A 25 5.04 -8.05 -12.93
CA ASN A 25 5.57 -8.41 -11.61
C ASN A 25 4.57 -8.06 -10.49
N VAL A 26 3.86 -6.93 -10.58
CA VAL A 26 2.87 -6.50 -9.59
C VAL A 26 1.68 -7.46 -9.56
N VAL A 27 1.07 -7.73 -10.72
CA VAL A 27 -0.09 -8.63 -10.83
C VAL A 27 0.27 -10.04 -10.38
N THR A 28 1.39 -10.59 -10.87
CA THR A 28 1.83 -11.95 -10.55
C THR A 28 2.06 -12.15 -9.04
N VAL A 29 2.57 -11.15 -8.34
CA VAL A 29 2.81 -11.26 -6.89
C VAL A 29 1.51 -11.27 -6.10
N TYR A 30 0.51 -10.46 -6.48
CA TYR A 30 -0.79 -10.49 -5.82
C TYR A 30 -1.56 -11.80 -6.11
N GLU A 31 -1.47 -12.31 -7.34
CA GLU A 31 -1.99 -13.65 -7.69
C GLU A 31 -1.32 -14.74 -6.85
N TYR A 32 0.00 -14.67 -6.68
CA TYR A 32 0.74 -15.61 -5.83
C TYR A 32 0.25 -15.62 -4.37
N TYR A 33 -0.04 -14.46 -3.79
CA TYR A 33 -0.57 -14.40 -2.43
C TYR A 33 -2.02 -14.90 -2.32
N SER A 34 -2.86 -14.64 -3.34
CA SER A 34 -4.20 -15.23 -3.42
C SER A 34 -4.11 -16.76 -3.46
N ASP A 35 -3.29 -17.31 -4.36
CA ASP A 35 -3.07 -18.76 -4.52
C ASP A 35 -2.55 -19.42 -3.24
N LEU A 36 -1.65 -18.75 -2.51
CA LEU A 36 -1.17 -19.21 -1.21
C LEU A 36 -2.31 -19.35 -0.22
N TYR A 37 -3.14 -18.31 -0.06
CA TYR A 37 -4.28 -18.35 0.86
C TYR A 37 -5.30 -19.42 0.46
N MET A 38 -5.56 -19.61 -0.84
CA MET A 38 -6.47 -20.65 -1.31
C MET A 38 -6.03 -22.05 -0.89
N ARG A 39 -4.72 -22.31 -0.85
CA ARG A 39 -4.15 -23.61 -0.46
C ARG A 39 -3.93 -23.72 1.04
N HIS A 40 -3.71 -22.59 1.71
CA HIS A 40 -3.38 -22.48 3.13
C HIS A 40 -4.20 -21.34 3.78
N PRO A 41 -5.45 -21.58 4.18
CA PRO A 41 -6.31 -20.56 4.81
C PRO A 41 -5.74 -19.99 6.12
N GLU A 42 -4.79 -20.68 6.75
CA GLU A 42 -4.02 -20.18 7.89
C GLU A 42 -3.09 -19.01 7.54
N LEU A 43 -2.74 -18.81 6.26
CA LEU A 43 -1.94 -17.68 5.76
C LEU A 43 -2.81 -16.43 5.57
N GLN A 44 -3.48 -16.00 6.64
CA GLN A 44 -4.44 -14.90 6.61
C GLN A 44 -3.82 -13.59 6.11
N TRP A 45 -2.53 -13.34 6.38
CA TRP A 45 -1.78 -12.19 5.83
C TRP A 45 -1.74 -12.25 4.30
N ALA A 46 -1.54 -13.41 3.68
CA ALA A 46 -1.51 -13.55 2.22
C ALA A 46 -2.89 -13.24 1.62
N GLY A 47 -3.97 -13.69 2.26
CA GLY A 47 -5.34 -13.35 1.85
C GLY A 47 -5.61 -11.85 1.95
N MET A 48 -5.18 -11.21 3.05
CA MET A 48 -5.32 -9.77 3.23
C MET A 48 -4.45 -8.97 2.24
N ALA A 49 -3.25 -9.45 1.94
CA ALA A 49 -2.35 -8.86 0.95
C ALA A 49 -2.92 -8.92 -0.48
N ALA A 50 -3.64 -9.98 -0.83
CA ALA A 50 -4.34 -10.08 -2.12
C ALA A 50 -5.46 -9.03 -2.25
N LEU A 51 -6.31 -8.90 -1.21
CA LEU A 51 -7.38 -7.89 -1.17
C LEU A 51 -6.81 -6.46 -1.23
N ALA A 52 -5.84 -6.16 -0.36
CA ALA A 52 -5.17 -4.87 -0.34
C ALA A 52 -4.41 -4.60 -1.65
N GLY A 53 -3.84 -5.64 -2.24
CA GLY A 53 -3.06 -5.58 -3.46
C GLY A 53 -3.84 -5.05 -4.65
N GLY A 54 -5.09 -5.48 -4.83
CA GLY A 54 -5.98 -4.94 -5.87
C GLY A 54 -6.21 -3.44 -5.74
N HIS A 55 -6.48 -2.96 -4.52
CA HIS A 55 -6.69 -1.54 -4.26
C HIS A 55 -5.42 -0.70 -4.47
N VAL A 56 -4.28 -1.21 -3.98
CA VAL A 56 -2.99 -0.55 -4.19
C VAL A 56 -2.64 -0.51 -5.67
N TYR A 57 -2.88 -1.60 -6.41
CA TYR A 57 -2.66 -1.66 -7.85
C TYR A 57 -3.51 -0.63 -8.61
N GLY A 58 -4.80 -0.48 -8.29
CA GLY A 58 -5.64 0.59 -8.84
C GLY A 58 -5.11 2.00 -8.53
N GLY A 59 -4.58 2.21 -7.33
CA GLY A 59 -3.89 3.45 -6.95
C GLY A 59 -2.61 3.70 -7.76
N MET A 60 -1.80 2.66 -8.03
CA MET A 60 -0.62 2.76 -8.90
C MET A 60 -1.03 3.13 -10.34
N GLN A 61 -2.09 2.53 -10.86
CA GLN A 61 -2.62 2.85 -12.20
C GLN A 61 -3.09 4.30 -12.30
N ASP A 62 -3.77 4.81 -11.28
CA ASP A 62 -4.17 6.22 -11.22
C ASP A 62 -2.95 7.16 -11.13
N MET A 63 -1.92 6.78 -10.37
CA MET A 63 -0.66 7.55 -10.34
C MET A 63 0.00 7.61 -11.71
N HIS A 64 0.06 6.47 -12.41
CA HIS A 64 0.60 6.36 -13.76
C HIS A 64 -0.16 7.25 -14.75
N VAL A 65 -1.50 7.24 -14.69
CA VAL A 65 -2.34 8.13 -15.52
C VAL A 65 -2.06 9.61 -15.19
N LEU A 66 -1.96 9.97 -13.90
CA LEU A 66 -1.68 11.35 -13.50
C LEU A 66 -0.31 11.82 -13.96
N ARG A 67 0.71 10.95 -13.88
CA ARG A 67 2.08 11.22 -14.37
C ARG A 67 2.04 11.65 -15.83
N LYS A 68 1.34 10.89 -16.68
CA LYS A 68 1.24 11.13 -18.13
C LYS A 68 0.31 12.27 -18.51
N ALA A 69 -0.63 12.64 -17.65
CA ALA A 69 -1.58 13.70 -17.94
C ALA A 69 -0.88 15.06 -18.06
N SER A 70 -1.26 15.84 -19.09
CA SER A 70 -0.87 17.25 -19.16
C SER A 70 -1.36 18.02 -17.92
N ARG A 71 -0.68 19.12 -17.57
CA ARG A 71 -1.04 19.94 -16.40
C ARG A 71 -2.53 20.35 -16.39
N ASP A 72 -3.07 20.76 -17.53
CA ASP A 72 -4.47 21.21 -17.63
C ASP A 72 -5.46 20.06 -17.43
N VAL A 73 -5.12 18.85 -17.90
CA VAL A 73 -5.93 17.64 -17.69
C VAL A 73 -5.85 17.22 -16.22
N ARG A 74 -4.64 17.23 -15.64
CA ARG A 74 -4.41 16.92 -14.22
C ARG A 74 -5.18 17.87 -13.32
N GLU A 75 -5.16 19.17 -13.61
CA GLU A 75 -5.93 20.17 -12.89
C GLU A 75 -7.44 19.87 -12.93
N GLN A 76 -7.98 19.55 -14.10
CA GLN A 76 -9.39 19.19 -14.24
C GLN A 76 -9.76 17.94 -13.43
N ILE A 77 -8.92 16.89 -13.48
CA ILE A 77 -9.13 15.65 -12.71
C ILE A 77 -9.10 15.95 -11.22
N LEU A 78 -8.02 16.57 -10.73
CA LEU A 78 -7.81 16.79 -9.30
C LEU A 78 -8.93 17.67 -8.71
N ARG A 79 -9.30 18.76 -9.39
CA ARG A 79 -10.38 19.65 -8.91
C ARG A 79 -11.75 18.98 -8.94
N ARG A 80 -12.00 18.07 -9.89
CA ARG A 80 -13.29 17.36 -10.01
C ARG A 80 -13.43 16.26 -8.96
N HIS A 81 -12.38 15.47 -8.76
CA HIS A 81 -12.43 14.26 -7.94
C HIS A 81 -12.07 14.51 -6.47
N PHE A 82 -11.35 15.61 -6.17
CA PHE A 82 -10.94 15.95 -4.79
C PHE A 82 -11.43 17.34 -4.34
N PRO A 83 -12.75 17.64 -4.44
CA PRO A 83 -13.28 18.98 -4.16
C PRO A 83 -13.21 19.40 -2.68
N GLN A 84 -13.02 18.44 -1.77
CA GLN A 84 -12.90 18.68 -0.32
C GLN A 84 -11.46 18.88 0.14
N MET A 85 -10.47 18.75 -0.75
CA MET A 85 -9.06 18.94 -0.40
C MET A 85 -8.80 20.42 -0.08
N PRO A 86 -8.00 20.75 0.97
CA PRO A 86 -7.57 22.11 1.21
C PRO A 86 -6.91 22.72 -0.03
N ALA A 87 -7.33 23.93 -0.42
CA ALA A 87 -6.90 24.57 -1.67
C ALA A 87 -5.37 24.63 -1.83
N VAL A 88 -4.65 24.90 -0.74
CA VAL A 88 -3.18 24.95 -0.75
C VAL A 88 -2.52 23.60 -1.09
N LEU A 89 -3.10 22.49 -0.63
CA LEU A 89 -2.59 21.15 -0.95
C LEU A 89 -2.98 20.74 -2.37
N LEU A 90 -4.20 21.09 -2.79
CA LEU A 90 -4.67 20.87 -4.15
C LEU A 90 -3.80 21.62 -5.16
N ASP A 91 -3.49 22.89 -4.90
CA ASP A 91 -2.63 23.69 -5.78
C ASP A 91 -1.19 23.16 -5.81
N ALA A 92 -0.69 22.55 -4.72
CA ALA A 92 0.59 21.85 -4.72
C ALA A 92 0.58 20.64 -5.69
N LEU A 93 -0.47 19.81 -5.67
CA LEU A 93 -0.59 18.68 -6.60
C LEU A 93 -0.83 19.11 -8.05
N VAL A 94 -1.59 20.18 -8.27
CA VAL A 94 -1.79 20.77 -9.60
C VAL A 94 -0.48 21.37 -10.15
N GLY A 95 0.35 21.94 -9.27
CA GLY A 95 1.66 22.49 -9.59
C GLY A 95 2.75 21.43 -9.77
N ALA A 96 2.52 20.20 -9.31
CA ALA A 96 3.52 19.15 -9.36
C ALA A 96 3.89 18.78 -10.80
N THR A 97 5.17 18.50 -11.00
CA THR A 97 5.84 18.09 -12.23
C THR A 97 5.66 16.60 -12.48
N GLU A 98 5.94 16.16 -13.71
CA GLU A 98 5.95 14.73 -14.05
C GLU A 98 6.92 13.93 -13.17
N ALA A 99 8.10 14.47 -12.89
CA ALA A 99 9.11 13.83 -12.03
C ALA A 99 8.63 13.61 -10.59
N GLU A 100 7.75 14.47 -10.08
CA GLU A 100 7.14 14.27 -8.76
C GLU A 100 6.14 13.11 -8.78
N PHE A 101 5.32 12.97 -9.83
CA PHE A 101 4.43 11.81 -9.98
C PHE A 101 5.19 10.51 -10.23
N GLU A 102 6.27 10.56 -11.01
CA GLU A 102 7.20 9.45 -11.20
C GLU A 102 7.81 8.98 -9.87
N PHE A 103 8.20 9.90 -9.00
CA PHE A 103 8.71 9.55 -7.67
C PHE A 103 7.67 8.78 -6.84
N PHE A 104 6.41 9.23 -6.79
CA PHE A 104 5.37 8.52 -6.02
C PHE A 104 5.03 7.17 -6.64
N GLU A 105 4.97 7.09 -7.97
CA GLU A 105 4.77 5.84 -8.69
C GLU A 105 5.89 4.83 -8.37
N ASP A 106 7.15 5.23 -8.49
CA ASP A 106 8.31 4.40 -8.13
C ASP A 106 8.23 3.93 -6.68
N LYS A 107 7.86 4.82 -5.74
CA LYS A 107 7.69 4.46 -4.33
C LYS A 107 6.68 3.34 -4.13
N PHE A 108 5.52 3.40 -4.76
CA PHE A 108 4.54 2.32 -4.65
C PHE A 108 5.04 1.00 -5.25
N VAL A 109 5.63 1.03 -6.45
CA VAL A 109 6.17 -0.17 -7.10
C VAL A 109 7.33 -0.77 -6.29
N SER A 110 8.16 0.09 -5.69
CA SER A 110 9.26 -0.28 -4.80
C SER A 110 8.76 -0.92 -3.51
N MET A 111 7.80 -0.31 -2.82
CA MET A 111 7.19 -0.87 -1.61
C MET A 111 6.63 -2.27 -1.86
N HIS A 112 5.90 -2.46 -2.96
CA HIS A 112 5.41 -3.77 -3.39
C HIS A 112 6.55 -4.80 -3.55
N LYS A 113 7.64 -4.41 -4.24
CA LYS A 113 8.84 -5.25 -4.40
C LYS A 113 9.50 -5.58 -3.06
N GLN A 114 9.58 -4.63 -2.15
CA GLN A 114 10.18 -4.82 -0.82
C GLN A 114 9.40 -5.83 0.02
N ILE A 115 8.06 -5.73 0.05
CA ILE A 115 7.20 -6.73 0.70
C ILE A 115 7.47 -8.12 0.12
N PHE A 116 7.48 -8.26 -1.21
CA PHE A 116 7.73 -9.55 -1.85
C PHE A 116 9.12 -10.12 -1.53
N ARG A 117 10.15 -9.27 -1.46
CA ARG A 117 11.51 -9.69 -1.11
C ARG A 117 11.65 -10.10 0.35
N ASP A 118 10.87 -9.53 1.27
CA ASP A 118 10.90 -9.90 2.69
C ASP A 118 10.06 -11.15 2.97
N LEU A 119 8.82 -11.20 2.48
CA LEU A 119 7.82 -12.20 2.86
C LEU A 119 7.58 -13.29 1.81
N GLY A 120 7.79 -13.01 0.52
CA GLY A 120 7.46 -13.94 -0.56
C GLY A 120 8.20 -15.27 -0.44
N TRP A 121 9.51 -15.24 -0.13
CA TRP A 121 10.32 -16.45 0.04
C TRP A 121 9.99 -17.21 1.33
N GLN A 122 9.54 -16.52 2.39
CA GLN A 122 9.13 -17.16 3.64
C GLN A 122 7.85 -17.97 3.42
N HIS A 123 6.88 -17.39 2.72
CA HIS A 123 5.67 -18.09 2.33
C HIS A 123 5.97 -19.30 1.43
N MET A 124 6.89 -19.17 0.47
CA MET A 124 7.31 -20.30 -0.37
C MET A 124 7.94 -21.43 0.45
N ALA A 125 8.76 -21.09 1.45
CA ALA A 125 9.39 -22.08 2.32
C ALA A 125 8.35 -22.80 3.20
N TYR A 126 7.40 -22.04 3.76
CA TYR A 126 6.29 -22.59 4.53
C TYR A 126 5.39 -23.49 3.69
N ASP A 127 5.00 -23.05 2.49
CA ASP A 127 4.19 -23.82 1.54
C ASP A 127 4.81 -25.20 1.23
N ARG A 128 6.14 -25.25 1.08
CA ARG A 128 6.86 -26.48 0.71
C ARG A 128 7.16 -27.43 1.84
N GLY A 129 7.49 -26.91 3.01
CA GLY A 129 8.03 -27.71 4.12
C GLY A 129 7.38 -27.45 5.47
N GLY A 130 6.34 -26.63 5.49
CA GLY A 130 5.61 -26.22 6.69
C GLY A 130 6.52 -25.64 7.76
N ILE A 131 6.07 -25.75 9.00
CA ILE A 131 6.79 -25.24 10.16
C ILE A 131 8.15 -25.90 10.39
N GLN A 132 8.35 -27.14 9.90
CA GLN A 132 9.64 -27.82 10.04
C GLN A 132 10.73 -27.12 9.21
N GLU A 133 10.37 -26.65 8.01
CA GLU A 133 11.29 -25.90 7.16
C GLU A 133 11.61 -24.53 7.75
N MET A 134 10.61 -23.82 8.29
CA MET A 134 10.84 -22.54 8.96
C MET A 134 11.78 -22.67 10.17
N ARG A 135 11.62 -23.72 10.98
CA ARG A 135 12.55 -24.04 12.08
C ARG A 135 13.95 -24.35 11.59
N ARG A 136 14.09 -25.07 10.47
CA ARG A 136 15.38 -25.37 9.84
C ARG A 136 16.08 -24.09 9.37
N LEU A 137 15.34 -23.18 8.72
CA LEU A 137 15.83 -21.89 8.27
C LEU A 137 16.29 -21.01 9.44
N ALA A 138 15.53 -20.97 10.52
CA ALA A 138 15.91 -20.26 11.73
C ALA A 138 17.16 -20.85 12.40
N ALA A 139 17.26 -22.19 12.49
CA ALA A 139 18.46 -22.86 13.00
C ALA A 139 19.71 -22.60 12.15
N ALA A 140 19.53 -22.35 10.84
CA ALA A 140 20.59 -21.95 9.92
C ALA A 140 20.89 -20.43 9.94
N GLY A 141 20.19 -19.64 10.76
CA GLY A 141 20.34 -18.19 10.85
C GLY A 141 19.76 -17.42 9.65
N GLN A 142 18.93 -18.06 8.83
CA GLN A 142 18.31 -17.47 7.63
C GLN A 142 16.93 -16.84 7.91
N LEU A 143 16.32 -17.21 9.04
CA LEU A 143 15.06 -16.64 9.52
C LEU A 143 15.27 -16.11 10.95
N PRO A 144 15.07 -14.81 11.22
CA PRO A 144 15.13 -14.26 12.56
C PRO A 144 14.18 -14.96 13.52
N ARG A 145 14.56 -15.06 14.81
CA ARG A 145 13.74 -15.77 15.81
C ARG A 145 12.34 -15.18 15.96
N ALA A 146 12.23 -13.85 15.96
CA ALA A 146 10.94 -13.17 16.06
C ALA A 146 10.01 -13.51 14.87
N GLU A 147 10.56 -13.74 13.67
CA GLU A 147 9.77 -14.17 12.51
C GLU A 147 9.36 -15.64 12.66
N LEU A 148 10.25 -16.52 13.16
CA LEU A 148 9.89 -17.89 13.47
C LEU A 148 8.72 -18.00 14.45
N ASP A 149 8.69 -17.18 15.50
CA ASP A 149 7.63 -17.22 16.51
C ASP A 149 6.25 -16.93 15.85
N ALA A 150 6.18 -15.97 14.91
CA ALA A 150 4.98 -15.72 14.11
C ALA A 150 4.58 -16.92 13.24
N TRP A 151 5.54 -17.58 12.58
CA TRP A 151 5.28 -18.80 11.80
C TRP A 151 4.84 -19.99 12.67
N GLU A 152 5.33 -20.11 13.90
CA GLU A 152 4.88 -21.13 14.86
C GLU A 152 3.44 -20.89 15.35
N ASP A 153 3.05 -19.62 15.47
CA ASP A 153 1.68 -19.21 15.75
C ASP A 153 0.74 -19.51 14.57
N ILE A 154 1.14 -19.18 13.34
CA ILE A 154 0.41 -19.52 12.10
C ILE A 154 0.24 -21.04 11.95
N ALA A 155 1.26 -21.83 12.29
CA ALA A 155 1.20 -23.30 12.17
C ALA A 155 0.49 -24.01 13.34
N SER A 156 -0.03 -23.28 14.31
CA SER A 156 -0.49 -23.85 15.58
C SER A 156 -1.79 -24.65 15.47
N GLY A 157 -2.63 -24.35 14.47
CA GLY A 157 -4.00 -24.84 14.39
C GLY A 157 -4.97 -24.21 15.40
N ASP A 158 -4.49 -23.26 16.22
CA ASP A 158 -5.29 -22.48 17.17
C ASP A 158 -5.70 -21.16 16.49
N PRO A 159 -7.00 -20.88 16.32
CA PRO A 159 -7.46 -19.68 15.59
C PRO A 159 -6.92 -18.35 16.15
N GLU A 160 -6.80 -18.21 17.47
CA GLU A 160 -6.31 -16.98 18.09
C GLU A 160 -4.82 -16.80 17.81
N ARG A 161 -4.04 -17.88 17.93
CA ARG A 161 -2.62 -17.84 17.59
C ARG A 161 -2.40 -17.62 16.10
N ILE A 162 -3.19 -18.23 15.22
CA ILE A 162 -3.12 -17.98 13.78
C ILE A 162 -3.33 -16.49 13.47
N ALA A 163 -4.34 -15.86 14.06
CA ALA A 163 -4.59 -14.44 13.90
C ALA A 163 -3.40 -13.59 14.39
N ASN A 164 -2.87 -13.89 15.59
CA ASN A 164 -1.72 -13.17 16.16
C ASN A 164 -0.45 -13.30 15.30
N GLY A 165 -0.17 -14.48 14.77
CA GLY A 165 0.99 -14.70 13.89
C GLY A 165 0.88 -13.92 12.58
N ASN A 166 -0.30 -13.87 11.98
CA ASN A 166 -0.53 -13.06 10.76
C ASN A 166 -0.52 -11.55 11.05
N GLU A 167 -1.04 -11.11 12.20
CA GLU A 167 -0.93 -9.72 12.65
C GLU A 167 0.54 -9.32 12.85
N ALA A 168 1.38 -10.21 13.38
CA ALA A 168 2.81 -9.96 13.54
C ALA A 168 3.52 -9.75 12.19
N LEU A 169 3.18 -10.55 11.16
CA LEU A 169 3.68 -10.33 9.80
C LEU A 169 3.20 -8.98 9.25
N LEU A 170 1.92 -8.65 9.44
CA LEU A 170 1.35 -7.36 9.01
C LEU A 170 2.00 -6.16 9.71
N TYR A 171 2.25 -6.26 11.02
CA TYR A 171 2.93 -5.23 11.78
C TYR A 171 4.34 -4.98 11.25
N ARG A 172 5.08 -6.06 10.99
CA ARG A 172 6.43 -5.98 10.40
C ARG A 172 6.37 -5.29 9.04
N GLU A 173 5.44 -5.69 8.18
CA GLU A 173 5.26 -5.05 6.88
C GLU A 173 5.04 -3.55 7.04
N GLN A 174 4.03 -3.15 7.81
CA GLN A 174 3.60 -1.76 7.93
C GLN A 174 4.62 -0.87 8.64
N LYS A 175 5.38 -1.40 9.60
CA LYS A 175 6.33 -0.64 10.42
C LYS A 175 7.77 -0.70 9.94
N ILE A 176 8.24 -1.87 9.54
CA ILE A 176 9.66 -2.12 9.26
C ILE A 176 9.93 -2.05 7.76
N ILE A 177 9.02 -2.56 6.93
CA ILE A 177 9.22 -2.59 5.48
C ILE A 177 8.77 -1.27 4.86
N LEU A 178 7.60 -0.75 5.25
CA LEU A 178 6.95 0.34 4.53
C LEU A 178 7.16 1.73 5.12
N GLN A 179 7.51 1.86 6.40
CA GLN A 179 7.45 3.17 7.07
C GLN A 179 8.46 4.16 6.49
N ASP A 180 9.68 3.72 6.17
CA ASP A 180 10.71 4.61 5.61
C ASP A 180 10.25 5.19 4.25
N ASP A 181 9.63 4.38 3.38
CA ASP A 181 9.06 4.89 2.11
C ASP A 181 7.92 5.88 2.33
N TYR A 182 7.06 5.64 3.32
CA TYR A 182 6.01 6.57 3.67
C TYR A 182 6.55 7.89 4.22
N ASP A 183 7.60 7.85 5.04
CA ASP A 183 8.27 9.05 5.55
C ASP A 183 8.93 9.84 4.41
N GLU A 184 9.57 9.15 3.47
CA GLU A 184 10.11 9.77 2.25
C GLU A 184 9.02 10.40 1.39
N MET A 185 7.89 9.70 1.17
CA MET A 185 6.75 10.25 0.42
C MET A 185 6.18 11.50 1.10
N LYS A 186 5.96 11.46 2.41
CA LYS A 186 5.38 12.58 3.16
C LYS A 186 6.32 13.79 3.18
N GLY A 187 7.62 13.54 3.32
CA GLY A 187 8.66 14.57 3.33
C GLY A 187 9.07 15.08 1.94
N HIS A 188 8.49 14.52 0.86
CA HIS A 188 8.91 14.83 -0.49
C HIS A 188 8.57 16.28 -0.88
N HIS A 189 9.61 17.02 -1.31
CA HIS A 189 9.57 18.32 -1.99
C HIS A 189 8.43 19.27 -1.60
N GLY A 190 8.71 20.16 -0.64
CA GLY A 190 7.79 21.23 -0.25
C GLY A 190 6.46 20.68 0.27
N LEU A 191 5.35 21.12 -0.31
CA LEU A 191 4.01 20.63 0.04
C LEU A 191 3.55 19.42 -0.75
N VAL A 192 4.27 19.00 -1.79
CA VAL A 192 3.78 17.98 -2.72
C VAL A 192 3.65 16.63 -2.01
N GLY A 193 4.65 16.24 -1.22
CA GLY A 193 4.61 15.03 -0.40
C GLY A 193 3.47 15.01 0.63
N LEU A 194 3.29 16.11 1.35
CA LEU A 194 2.18 16.27 2.29
C LEU A 194 0.82 16.20 1.58
N ALA A 195 0.69 16.87 0.44
CA ALA A 195 -0.54 16.89 -0.33
C ALA A 195 -0.87 15.51 -0.92
N MET A 196 0.12 14.80 -1.45
CA MET A 196 -0.05 13.46 -2.00
C MET A 196 -0.52 12.48 -0.93
N THR A 197 0.20 12.43 0.19
CA THR A 197 -0.12 11.51 1.30
C THR A 197 -1.44 11.87 1.99
N TYR A 198 -1.82 13.15 2.01
CA TYR A 198 -3.15 13.56 2.45
C TYR A 198 -4.24 13.10 1.49
N MET A 199 -4.06 13.29 0.18
CA MET A 199 -5.00 12.82 -0.84
C MET A 199 -5.23 11.31 -0.69
N MET A 200 -4.15 10.53 -0.60
CA MET A 200 -4.22 9.08 -0.35
C MET A 200 -5.08 8.75 0.87
N GLY A 201 -4.84 9.41 2.02
CA GLY A 201 -5.65 9.17 3.23
C GLY A 201 -7.14 9.48 3.06
N GLN A 202 -7.50 10.50 2.28
CA GLN A 202 -8.91 10.83 2.04
C GLN A 202 -9.60 9.84 1.10
N THR A 203 -8.86 9.25 0.17
CA THR A 203 -9.42 8.45 -0.92
C THR A 203 -9.26 6.96 -0.72
N THR A 204 -8.45 6.53 0.26
CA THR A 204 -8.26 5.11 0.53
C THR A 204 -9.49 4.52 1.22
N GLU A 205 -10.20 3.67 0.47
CA GLU A 205 -11.26 2.80 0.97
C GLU A 205 -10.68 1.53 1.60
N SER A 206 -11.44 0.87 2.48
CA SER A 206 -11.00 -0.41 3.06
C SER A 206 -10.93 -1.49 1.99
N PRO A 207 -9.81 -2.23 1.90
CA PRO A 207 -9.76 -3.41 1.04
C PRO A 207 -10.52 -4.60 1.63
N ILE A 208 -10.99 -4.51 2.89
CA ILE A 208 -11.76 -5.56 3.53
C ILE A 208 -13.26 -5.34 3.24
N PRO A 209 -13.99 -6.33 2.69
CA PRO A 209 -15.41 -6.17 2.36
C PRO A 209 -16.27 -5.68 3.53
N GLY A 210 -16.83 -4.47 3.38
CA GLY A 210 -17.65 -3.82 4.42
C GLY A 210 -16.85 -3.18 5.56
N GLY A 211 -15.53 -3.05 5.43
CA GLY A 211 -14.71 -2.19 6.28
C GLY A 211 -14.91 -0.70 5.98
N LYS A 212 -14.42 0.14 6.87
CA LYS A 212 -14.55 1.60 6.77
C LYS A 212 -13.32 2.23 6.10
N PRO A 213 -13.50 3.31 5.33
CA PRO A 213 -12.36 4.04 4.77
C PRO A 213 -11.47 4.65 5.86
N PHE A 214 -10.21 4.89 5.51
CA PHE A 214 -9.20 5.46 6.41
C PHE A 214 -9.68 6.74 7.10
N ARG A 215 -10.27 7.67 6.33
CA ARG A 215 -10.77 8.96 6.82
C ARG A 215 -11.86 8.87 7.90
N GLU A 216 -12.59 7.75 7.97
CA GLU A 216 -13.65 7.56 8.97
C GLU A 216 -13.11 7.05 10.32
N VAL A 217 -12.03 6.27 10.29
CA VAL A 217 -11.41 5.66 11.48
C VAL A 217 -10.32 6.58 12.05
N VAL A 218 -9.51 7.17 11.17
CA VAL A 218 -8.46 8.12 11.53
C VAL A 218 -8.97 9.55 11.36
N ASN A 219 -10.01 9.86 12.14
CA ASN A 219 -10.73 11.12 12.10
C ASN A 219 -10.28 12.11 13.17
N GLU A 220 -8.96 12.17 13.42
CA GLU A 220 -8.40 13.17 14.33
C GLU A 220 -8.84 14.56 13.85
N VAL A 221 -9.68 15.23 14.64
CA VAL A 221 -10.11 16.60 14.36
C VAL A 221 -9.01 17.50 14.88
N GLY A 222 -8.26 18.12 13.97
CA GLY A 222 -7.02 18.76 14.35
C GLY A 222 -6.56 19.85 13.40
N THR A 223 -5.28 20.12 13.53
CA THR A 223 -4.54 21.07 12.71
C THR A 223 -3.65 20.29 11.75
N ILE A 224 -3.67 20.64 10.46
CA ILE A 224 -2.58 20.27 9.55
C ILE A 224 -1.48 21.32 9.76
N ASN A 225 -0.33 20.88 10.25
CA ASN A 225 0.86 21.71 10.34
C ASN A 225 1.55 21.66 8.98
N LEU A 226 1.64 22.82 8.30
CA LEU A 226 2.50 22.94 7.13
C LEU A 226 3.96 23.07 7.60
N PRO A 227 4.94 22.68 6.76
CA PRO A 227 6.34 22.90 7.08
C PRO A 227 6.63 24.40 7.30
N ASP A 228 7.51 24.70 8.25
CA ASP A 228 7.89 26.08 8.63
C ASP A 228 8.47 26.88 7.45
N GLU A 229 9.04 26.17 6.47
CA GLU A 229 9.56 26.70 5.22
C GLU A 229 8.94 25.98 4.01
N ILE A 230 8.44 26.74 3.04
CA ILE A 230 7.95 26.20 1.76
C ILE A 230 8.84 26.68 0.64
N CYS A 231 9.38 25.74 -0.12
CA CYS A 231 10.11 26.00 -1.35
C CYS A 231 9.14 25.87 -2.53
N LEU A 232 8.81 26.99 -3.18
CA LEU A 232 7.86 27.02 -4.30
C LEU A 232 8.40 26.33 -5.56
N THR A 233 9.71 26.09 -5.63
CA THR A 233 10.37 25.28 -6.67
C THR A 233 11.61 24.58 -6.07
N PRO A 234 12.10 23.47 -6.66
CA PRO A 234 13.25 22.71 -6.12
C PRO A 234 14.56 23.51 -6.00
N TRP A 235 14.72 24.57 -6.80
CA TRP A 235 15.92 25.43 -6.82
C TRP A 235 15.63 26.86 -6.35
N GLY A 236 14.40 27.14 -5.92
CA GLY A 236 13.93 28.47 -5.58
C GLY A 236 14.15 28.83 -4.11
N PRO A 237 14.01 30.11 -3.74
CA PRO A 237 14.10 30.52 -2.35
C PRO A 237 12.97 29.88 -1.55
N CYS A 238 13.33 29.20 -0.46
CA CYS A 238 12.37 28.73 0.53
C CYS A 238 11.90 29.93 1.35
N GLN A 239 10.59 30.06 1.51
CA GLN A 239 10.00 31.12 2.32
C GLN A 239 9.58 30.53 3.65
N SER A 240 10.08 31.10 4.74
CA SER A 240 9.52 30.82 6.05
C SER A 240 8.13 31.45 6.12
N LEU A 241 7.13 30.61 6.34
CA LEU A 241 5.73 31.05 6.46
C LEU A 241 5.30 31.20 7.92
N GLY A 242 6.19 30.84 8.86
CA GLY A 242 5.83 30.61 10.26
C GLY A 242 4.93 29.38 10.42
N ASP A 243 4.55 29.06 11.65
CA ASP A 243 3.65 27.94 11.95
C ASP A 243 2.26 28.17 11.31
N ILE A 244 2.06 27.70 10.07
CA ILE A 244 0.73 27.70 9.46
C ILE A 244 -0.01 26.45 9.94
N THR A 245 -0.96 26.72 10.83
CA THR A 245 -1.97 25.80 11.31
C THR A 245 -3.21 25.89 10.41
N VAL A 246 -3.46 24.87 9.58
CA VAL A 246 -4.75 24.75 8.89
C VAL A 246 -5.70 23.99 9.81
N ARG A 247 -6.65 24.71 10.41
CA ARG A 247 -7.74 24.12 11.20
C ARG A 247 -8.82 23.63 10.24
N ALA A 248 -8.94 22.31 10.14
CA ALA A 248 -9.79 21.65 9.16
C ALA A 248 -10.91 20.88 9.90
N PRO A 249 -12.18 20.96 9.47
CA PRO A 249 -13.24 20.07 9.96
C PRO A 249 -13.16 18.66 9.34
N PHE A 250 -12.00 18.27 8.80
CA PHE A 250 -11.77 16.99 8.11
C PHE A 250 -10.73 16.17 8.88
N ALA A 251 -10.71 14.86 8.67
CA ALA A 251 -9.71 13.95 9.23
C ALA A 251 -8.28 14.48 8.97
N THR A 252 -7.53 14.79 10.03
CA THR A 252 -6.12 15.22 9.92
C THR A 252 -5.13 14.06 9.98
N GLY A 253 -5.62 12.83 10.16
CA GLY A 253 -4.82 11.62 10.00
C GLY A 253 -4.16 11.60 8.62
N ASN A 254 -2.90 11.17 8.58
CA ASN A 254 -2.16 11.03 7.33
C ASN A 254 -1.79 9.55 7.17
N ILE A 255 -2.15 8.95 6.04
CA ILE A 255 -1.89 7.54 5.78
C ILE A 255 -0.39 7.22 5.71
N ALA A 256 0.49 8.20 5.58
CA ALA A 256 1.94 7.98 5.66
C ALA A 256 2.47 7.89 7.11
N THR A 257 1.67 8.27 8.11
CA THR A 257 2.04 8.08 9.52
C THR A 257 1.73 6.65 9.98
N PHE A 258 2.72 5.93 10.53
CA PHE A 258 2.55 4.57 11.04
C PHE A 258 1.35 4.45 11.99
N ASP A 259 1.30 5.26 13.05
CA ASP A 259 0.27 5.15 14.09
C ASP A 259 -1.14 5.33 13.52
N SER A 260 -1.29 6.21 12.52
CA SER A 260 -2.55 6.40 11.81
C SER A 260 -2.95 5.15 11.01
N ARG A 261 -2.04 4.58 10.21
CA ARG A 261 -2.33 3.33 9.48
C ARG A 261 -2.61 2.17 10.42
N TRP A 262 -1.79 2.02 11.46
CA TRP A 262 -1.91 0.93 12.40
C TRP A 262 -3.21 1.00 13.18
N LYS A 263 -3.65 2.20 13.57
CA LYS A 263 -4.98 2.43 14.13
C LYS A 263 -6.08 1.95 13.17
N TRP A 264 -6.02 2.34 11.90
CA TRP A 264 -7.02 1.92 10.92
C TRP A 264 -7.06 0.39 10.75
N ILE A 265 -5.88 -0.24 10.66
CA ILE A 265 -5.74 -1.68 10.54
C ILE A 265 -6.33 -2.39 11.76
N THR A 266 -5.98 -1.95 12.97
CA THR A 266 -6.35 -2.65 14.22
C THR A 266 -7.77 -2.35 14.70
N GLU A 267 -8.31 -1.16 14.42
CA GLU A 267 -9.66 -0.78 14.85
C GLU A 267 -10.76 -1.13 13.84
N ASP A 268 -10.40 -1.38 12.57
CA ASP A 268 -11.36 -1.70 11.49
C ASP A 268 -10.99 -2.95 10.69
N MET A 269 -9.85 -2.93 9.98
CA MET A 269 -9.55 -3.93 8.96
C MET A 269 -9.40 -5.33 9.55
N LEU A 270 -8.56 -5.52 10.57
CA LEU A 270 -8.32 -6.81 11.20
C LEU A 270 -9.57 -7.37 11.89
N PRO A 271 -10.30 -6.62 12.75
CA PRO A 271 -11.54 -7.13 13.33
C PRO A 271 -12.58 -7.55 12.29
N ARG A 272 -12.76 -6.75 11.23
CA ARG A 272 -13.70 -7.06 10.15
C ARG A 272 -13.25 -8.29 9.36
N TYR A 273 -11.95 -8.41 9.08
CA TYR A 273 -11.40 -9.55 8.37
C TYR A 273 -11.53 -10.84 9.17
N GLN A 274 -11.21 -10.83 10.47
CA GLN A 274 -11.42 -11.97 11.37
C GLN A 274 -12.89 -12.37 11.44
N TYR A 275 -13.80 -11.40 11.53
CA TYR A 275 -15.24 -11.67 11.47
C TYR A 275 -15.64 -12.40 10.18
N LEU A 276 -15.13 -11.95 9.03
CA LEU A 276 -15.42 -12.56 7.73
C LEU A 276 -14.85 -13.98 7.63
N LEU A 277 -13.63 -14.20 8.13
CA LEU A 277 -13.01 -15.53 8.16
C LEU A 277 -13.84 -16.52 9.00
N GLU A 278 -14.42 -16.07 10.12
CA GLU A 278 -15.22 -16.91 11.01
C GLU A 278 -16.66 -17.13 10.51
N HIS A 279 -17.31 -16.09 9.97
CA HIS A 279 -18.76 -16.08 9.72
C HIS A 279 -19.13 -16.17 8.24
N GLU A 280 -18.25 -15.74 7.34
CA GLU A 280 -18.50 -15.67 5.89
C GLU A 280 -17.31 -16.24 5.07
N PRO A 281 -16.78 -17.45 5.39
CA PRO A 281 -15.55 -17.97 4.81
C PRO A 281 -15.63 -18.18 3.29
N ASP A 282 -16.79 -18.57 2.76
CA ASP A 282 -16.96 -18.74 1.31
C ASP A 282 -16.93 -17.39 0.59
N ARG A 283 -17.55 -16.37 1.18
CA ARG A 283 -17.57 -15.00 0.63
C ARG A 283 -16.16 -14.42 0.62
N ILE A 284 -15.42 -14.49 1.72
CA ILE A 284 -14.06 -13.93 1.76
C ILE A 284 -13.12 -14.68 0.83
N ARG A 285 -13.31 -15.99 0.66
CA ARG A 285 -12.56 -16.79 -0.32
C ARG A 285 -12.89 -16.40 -1.75
N GLU A 286 -14.16 -16.12 -2.06
CA GLU A 286 -14.57 -15.57 -3.36
C GLU A 286 -13.88 -14.24 -3.63
N GLU A 287 -13.92 -13.31 -2.68
CA GLU A 287 -13.30 -11.97 -2.82
C GLU A 287 -11.78 -12.03 -2.98
N ILE A 288 -11.08 -12.85 -2.18
CA ILE A 288 -9.62 -13.04 -2.31
C ILE A 288 -9.25 -13.69 -3.65
N GLY A 289 -10.11 -14.56 -4.18
CA GLY A 289 -9.88 -15.28 -5.43
C GLY A 289 -10.11 -14.44 -6.68
N ARG A 290 -10.55 -13.19 -6.54
CA ARG A 290 -10.77 -12.27 -7.67
C ARG A 290 -9.43 -11.86 -8.27
N PRO A 291 -9.34 -11.75 -9.61
CA PRO A 291 -8.14 -11.23 -10.26
C PRO A 291 -7.79 -9.80 -9.78
N PRO A 292 -6.50 -9.46 -9.60
CA PRO A 292 -6.10 -8.13 -9.14
C PRO A 292 -6.63 -6.97 -10.00
N HIS A 293 -6.78 -7.18 -11.30
CA HIS A 293 -7.30 -6.15 -12.22
C HIS A 293 -8.78 -5.82 -11.96
N GLU A 294 -9.61 -6.80 -11.58
CA GLU A 294 -11.01 -6.55 -11.26
C GLU A 294 -11.13 -5.71 -9.98
N LEU A 295 -10.33 -6.04 -8.96
CA LEU A 295 -10.27 -5.29 -7.70
C LEU A 295 -9.71 -3.88 -7.95
N ALA A 296 -8.69 -3.76 -8.82
CA ALA A 296 -8.14 -2.46 -9.20
C ALA A 296 -9.22 -1.59 -9.82
N ASP A 297 -9.92 -2.06 -10.85
CA ASP A 297 -10.97 -1.31 -11.57
C ASP A 297 -12.06 -0.74 -10.65
N GLU A 298 -12.44 -1.47 -9.59
CA GLU A 298 -13.42 -1.01 -8.59
C GLU A 298 -12.87 0.07 -7.65
N SER A 299 -11.56 0.09 -7.43
CA SER A 299 -10.87 1.01 -6.53
C SER A 299 -10.38 2.29 -7.21
N ARG A 300 -10.33 2.33 -8.55
CA ARG A 300 -9.83 3.49 -9.31
C ARG A 300 -10.72 4.71 -9.14
N LEU A 301 -10.06 5.85 -8.96
CA LEU A 301 -10.67 7.16 -8.80
C LEU A 301 -10.72 7.92 -10.14
N ILE A 302 -9.76 7.64 -11.03
CA ILE A 302 -9.60 8.36 -12.29
C ILE A 302 -10.28 7.58 -13.43
N PRO A 303 -11.30 8.16 -14.10
CA PRO A 303 -12.07 7.49 -15.14
C PRO A 303 -11.35 7.48 -16.50
N ILE A 304 -10.03 7.31 -16.50
CA ILE A 304 -9.18 7.22 -17.70
C ILE A 304 -8.52 5.83 -17.68
N GLY A 305 -8.62 5.09 -18.78
CA GLY A 305 -8.05 3.76 -18.89
C GLY A 305 -6.54 3.75 -18.62
N TYR A 306 -6.08 2.73 -17.90
CA TYR A 306 -4.67 2.39 -17.78
C TYR A 306 -4.31 1.41 -18.92
N ASP A 307 -3.14 1.60 -19.53
CA ASP A 307 -2.64 0.74 -20.61
C ASP A 307 -1.20 0.31 -20.25
N PRO A 308 -0.97 -0.96 -19.87
CA PRO A 308 0.36 -1.45 -19.51
C PRO A 308 1.32 -1.54 -20.71
N GLU A 309 0.83 -1.45 -21.95
CA GLU A 309 1.65 -1.51 -23.17
C GLU A 309 2.00 -0.12 -23.74
N ASP A 310 1.73 0.94 -22.97
CA ASP A 310 1.87 2.32 -23.43
C ASP A 310 3.30 2.81 -23.63
N GLY A 311 4.29 1.97 -23.32
CA GLY A 311 5.71 2.22 -23.53
C GLY A 311 6.32 3.26 -22.59
N VAL A 312 5.59 3.69 -21.55
CA VAL A 312 6.13 4.57 -20.51
C VAL A 312 6.90 3.73 -19.51
N CYS A 313 8.16 3.52 -19.91
CA CYS A 313 9.30 3.04 -19.16
C CYS A 313 10.44 4.06 -19.27
#